data_AF-A0A170PRV1-F1
#
_entry.id   AF-A0A170PRV1-F1
#
_cell.length_a   1.000
_cell.length_b   1.000
_cell.length_c   1.000
_cell.angle_alpha   90.00
_cell.angle_beta   90.00
_cell.angle_gamma   90.00
#
_symmetry.space_group_name_H-M   'P 1'
#
loop_
_entity.id
_entity.type
_entity.pdbx_description
1 polymer ?
#
loop_
_entity_poly.entity_id
_entity_poly.type
_entity_poly.pdbx_seq_one_letter_code
_entity_poly.pdbx_strand_id
1 'polypeptide(L)'
;MELNETLLEFDEAAERMIELGNRLIDADDESDRWEVASGLLAGAVHFWLYTRQPCGEPYCESCTDVDTADKRVRLLIEEVRRFAQESEYFHTPLDADAGSA
;
A
#
# COMPACT_ATOMS: atom_id res chain seq x y z
N MET A 1 -3.80 -24.01 5.20
CA MET A 1 -2.92 -23.91 4.00
C MET A 1 -3.19 -22.63 3.21
N GLU A 2 -4.35 -21.97 3.36
CA GLU A 2 -4.69 -20.73 2.64
C GLU A 2 -3.89 -19.46 3.07
N LEU A 3 -3.44 -19.39 4.33
CA LEU A 3 -2.66 -18.24 4.83
C LEU A 3 -1.29 -18.10 4.16
N ASN A 4 -0.68 -19.21 3.73
CA ASN A 4 0.65 -19.21 3.10
C ASN A 4 0.59 -18.76 1.64
N GLU A 5 -0.49 -19.08 0.92
CA GLU A 5 -0.69 -18.68 -0.48
C GLU A 5 -1.03 -17.18 -0.59
N THR A 6 -1.82 -16.65 0.35
CA THR A 6 -2.17 -15.21 0.38
C THR A 6 -0.95 -14.32 0.66
N LEU A 7 -0.03 -14.77 1.51
CA LEU A 7 1.23 -14.06 1.77
C LEU A 7 2.12 -14.03 0.51
N LEU A 8 2.18 -15.14 -0.24
CA LEU A 8 2.97 -15.23 -1.48
C LEU A 8 2.44 -14.34 -2.61
N GLU A 9 1.12 -14.21 -2.78
CA GLU A 9 0.53 -13.32 -3.80
C GLU A 9 0.72 -11.84 -3.46
N PHE A 10 0.66 -11.49 -2.17
CA PHE A 10 0.96 -10.14 -1.68
C PHE A 10 2.43 -9.78 -1.91
N ASP A 11 3.34 -10.68 -1.56
CA ASP A 11 4.78 -10.47 -1.71
C ASP A 11 5.17 -10.26 -3.17
N GLU A 12 4.61 -11.04 -4.11
CA GLU A 12 4.88 -10.84 -5.55
C GLU A 12 4.40 -9.46 -6.03
N ALA A 13 3.20 -9.02 -5.65
CA ALA A 13 2.68 -7.72 -6.08
C ALA A 13 3.55 -6.55 -5.57
N ALA A 14 4.01 -6.63 -4.33
CA ALA A 14 4.91 -5.65 -3.74
C ALA A 14 6.28 -5.64 -4.43
N GLU A 15 6.88 -6.81 -4.70
CA GLU A 15 8.13 -6.95 -5.43
C GLU A 15 8.06 -6.31 -6.82
N ARG A 16 7.00 -6.60 -7.60
CA ARG A 16 6.82 -6.01 -8.93
C ARG A 16 6.68 -4.49 -8.88
N MET A 17 6.08 -3.95 -7.82
CA MET A 17 5.96 -2.50 -7.62
C MET A 17 7.33 -1.86 -7.34
N ILE A 18 8.17 -2.50 -6.52
CA ILE A 18 9.54 -2.04 -6.24
C ILE A 18 10.38 -2.08 -7.52
N GLU A 19 10.32 -3.17 -8.28
CA GLU A 19 11.02 -3.28 -9.56
C GLU A 19 10.58 -2.19 -10.55
N LEU A 20 9.29 -1.87 -10.59
CA LEU A 20 8.78 -0.79 -11.43
C LEU A 20 9.34 0.56 -10.97
N GLY A 21 9.37 0.84 -9.67
CA GLY A 21 9.96 2.07 -9.14
C GLY A 21 11.43 2.23 -9.48
N ASN A 22 12.22 1.17 -9.32
CA ASN A 22 13.63 1.17 -9.71
C ASN A 22 13.79 1.47 -11.21
N ARG A 23 13.00 0.81 -12.08
CA ARG A 23 13.04 1.08 -13.52
C ARG A 23 12.65 2.51 -13.87
N LEU A 24 11.69 3.11 -13.17
CA LEU A 24 11.27 4.50 -13.41
C LEU A 24 12.36 5.49 -13.00
N ILE A 25 13.03 5.25 -11.87
CA ILE A 25 14.16 6.06 -11.40
C ILE A 25 15.34 5.93 -12.36
N ASP A 26 15.66 4.71 -12.83
CA ASP A 26 16.78 4.46 -13.73
C ASP A 26 16.55 4.97 -15.17
N ALA A 27 15.29 5.20 -15.56
CA ALA A 27 14.95 5.66 -16.90
C ALA A 27 15.26 7.15 -17.13
N ASP A 28 15.45 7.93 -16.06
CA ASP A 28 15.66 9.37 -16.12
C ASP A 28 16.54 9.85 -14.95
N ASP A 29 17.77 10.27 -15.27
CA ASP A 29 18.76 10.76 -14.29
C ASP A 29 18.30 12.02 -13.53
N GLU A 30 17.28 12.73 -14.03
CA GLU A 30 16.70 13.91 -13.38
C GLU A 30 15.47 13.57 -12.52
N SER A 31 14.99 12.32 -12.52
CA SER A 31 13.77 11.94 -11.80
C SER A 31 13.93 12.05 -10.29
N ASP A 32 13.05 12.83 -9.65
CA ASP A 32 12.94 12.88 -8.20
C ASP A 32 12.34 11.56 -7.69
N ARG A 33 13.15 10.80 -6.94
CA ARG A 33 12.76 9.52 -6.33
C ARG A 33 11.49 9.65 -5.48
N TRP A 34 11.27 10.79 -4.83
CA TRP A 34 10.10 11.02 -4.01
C TRP A 34 8.84 11.23 -4.84
N GLU A 35 8.94 11.89 -5.99
CA GLU A 35 7.82 12.05 -6.92
C GLU A 35 7.44 10.70 -7.54
N VAL A 36 8.42 9.89 -7.95
CA VAL A 36 8.18 8.52 -8.44
C VAL A 36 7.50 7.67 -7.38
N ALA A 37 8.01 7.67 -6.14
CA ALA A 37 7.41 6.93 -5.03
C ALA A 37 5.98 7.39 -4.74
N SER A 38 5.73 8.69 -4.76
CA SER A 38 4.40 9.27 -4.55
C SER A 38 3.42 8.88 -5.66
N GLY A 39 3.88 8.83 -6.92
CA GLY A 39 3.10 8.36 -8.06
C GLY A 39 2.74 6.88 -7.96
N LEU A 40 3.68 6.03 -7.56
CA LEU A 40 3.41 4.61 -7.32
C LEU A 40 2.39 4.40 -6.19
N LEU A 41 2.54 5.12 -5.07
CA LEU A 41 1.57 5.08 -3.97
C LEU A 41 0.18 5.52 -4.44
N ALA A 42 0.08 6.60 -5.22
CA ALA A 42 -1.20 7.04 -5.77
C ALA A 42 -1.85 5.95 -6.63
N GLY A 43 -1.07 5.29 -7.50
CA GLY A 43 -1.53 4.15 -8.29
C GLY A 43 -2.03 2.98 -7.43
N ALA A 44 -1.29 2.62 -6.38
CA ALA A 44 -1.68 1.58 -5.44
C ALA A 44 -3.01 1.91 -4.73
N VAL A 45 -3.17 3.15 -4.28
CA VAL A 45 -4.41 3.65 -3.66
C VAL A 45 -5.59 3.57 -4.64
N HIS A 46 -5.40 3.99 -5.89
CA HIS A 46 -6.44 3.89 -6.90
C HIS A 46 -6.86 2.44 -7.16
N PHE A 47 -5.90 1.53 -7.29
CA PHE A 47 -6.18 0.11 -7.51
C PHE A 47 -6.90 -0.51 -6.30
N TRP A 48 -6.45 -0.23 -5.07
CA TRP A 48 -7.07 -0.74 -3.86
C TRP A 48 -8.53 -0.29 -3.72
N LEU A 49 -8.82 0.98 -3.97
CA LEU A 49 -10.20 1.50 -3.93
C LEU A 49 -11.06 0.91 -5.05
N TYR A 50 -10.48 0.65 -6.23
CA TYR A 50 -11.16 0.00 -7.34
C TYR A 50 -11.57 -1.43 -7.01
N THR A 51 -10.72 -2.23 -6.36
CA THR A 51 -11.03 -3.62 -6.00
C THR A 51 -12.01 -3.76 -4.83
N ARG A 52 -12.30 -2.68 -4.10
CA ARG A 52 -13.21 -2.64 -2.94
C ARG A 52 -14.50 -1.84 -3.19
N GLN A 53 -14.91 -1.68 -4.44
CA GLN A 53 -16.21 -1.07 -4.73
C GLN A 53 -17.36 -1.94 -4.21
N PRO A 54 -18.40 -1.35 -3.60
CA PRO A 54 -19.60 -2.10 -3.23
C PRO A 54 -20.35 -2.59 -4.47
N CYS A 55 -21.07 -3.71 -4.33
CA CYS A 55 -21.75 -4.38 -5.45
C CYS A 55 -22.93 -3.59 -6.05
N GLY A 56 -23.45 -2.59 -5.32
CA GLY A 56 -24.57 -1.73 -5.76
C GLY A 56 -25.90 -2.10 -5.14
N GLU A 57 -26.01 -3.28 -4.53
CA GLU A 57 -27.20 -3.74 -3.83
C GLU A 57 -27.39 -3.01 -2.48
N PRO A 58 -28.56 -2.38 -2.24
CA PRO A 58 -28.88 -1.80 -0.94
C PRO A 58 -28.86 -2.87 0.16
N TYR A 59 -28.26 -2.53 1.30
CA TYR A 59 -28.21 -3.39 2.50
C TYR A 59 -27.49 -4.74 2.31
N CYS A 60 -26.57 -4.85 1.34
CA CYS A 60 -25.73 -6.04 1.21
C CYS A 60 -24.82 -6.20 2.44
N GLU A 61 -25.04 -7.23 3.24
CA GLU A 61 -24.26 -7.51 4.45
C GLU A 61 -22.76 -7.68 4.15
N SER A 62 -22.41 -8.30 3.02
CA SER A 62 -21.03 -8.52 2.59
C SER A 62 -20.28 -7.21 2.26
N CYS A 63 -20.99 -6.12 1.98
CA CYS A 63 -20.40 -4.82 1.68
C CYS A 63 -20.40 -3.88 2.89
N THR A 64 -20.88 -4.30 4.06
CA THR A 64 -21.07 -3.41 5.23
C THR A 64 -19.81 -2.62 5.59
N ASP A 65 -18.62 -3.19 5.41
CA ASP A 65 -17.35 -2.54 5.74
C ASP A 65 -16.81 -1.64 4.62
N VAL A 66 -17.42 -1.64 3.43
CA VAL A 66 -16.94 -0.91 2.23
C VAL A 66 -18.05 -0.13 1.50
N ASP A 67 -19.29 -0.16 1.99
CA ASP A 67 -20.47 0.43 1.34
C ASP A 67 -20.44 1.97 1.22
N THR A 68 -19.53 2.64 1.91
CA THR A 68 -19.32 4.09 1.85
C THR A 68 -17.86 4.43 1.59
N ALA A 69 -17.63 5.63 1.05
CA ALA A 69 -16.28 6.12 0.79
C ALA A 69 -15.44 6.20 2.07
N ASP A 70 -16.00 6.75 3.15
CA ASP A 70 -15.31 6.87 4.44
C ASP A 70 -14.88 5.52 5.02
N LYS A 71 -15.74 4.50 4.95
CA LYS A 71 -15.39 3.17 5.43
C LYS A 71 -14.25 2.54 4.61
N ARG A 72 -14.28 2.68 3.27
CA ARG A 72 -13.16 2.22 2.41
C ARG A 72 -11.86 2.94 2.72
N VAL A 73 -11.88 4.26 2.87
CA VAL A 73 -10.69 5.04 3.22
C VAL A 73 -10.17 4.66 4.59
N ARG A 74 -11.04 4.41 5.57
CA ARG A 74 -10.64 3.93 6.90
C ARG A 74 -9.88 2.60 6.82
N LEU A 75 -10.45 1.61 6.12
CA LEU A 75 -9.81 0.31 5.94
C LEU A 75 -8.46 0.42 5.21
N LEU A 76 -8.39 1.24 4.15
CA LEU A 76 -7.14 1.53 3.45
C LEU A 76 -6.08 2.10 4.40
N ILE A 77 -6.43 3.07 5.25
CA ILE A 77 -5.50 3.67 6.21
C ILE A 77 -5.05 2.64 7.26
N GLU A 78 -5.96 1.79 7.73
CA GLU A 78 -5.63 0.72 8.68
C GLU A 78 -4.62 -0.26 8.07
N GLU A 79 -4.81 -0.64 6.82
CA GLU A 79 -3.90 -1.54 6.10
C GLU A 79 -2.54 -0.89 5.78
N VAL A 80 -2.53 0.36 5.31
CA VAL A 80 -1.29 1.13 5.08
C VAL A 80 -0.48 1.28 6.36
N ARG A 81 -1.13 1.53 7.51
CA ARG A 81 -0.44 1.61 8.81
C ARG A 81 0.20 0.28 9.18
N ARG A 82 -0.48 -0.83 8.93
CA ARG A 82 0.08 -2.16 9.17
C ARG A 82 1.32 -2.41 8.29
N PHE A 83 1.23 -2.14 6.99
CA PHE A 83 2.37 -2.28 6.08
C PHE A 83 3.54 -1.39 6.47
N ALA A 84 3.27 -0.15 6.90
CA ALA A 84 4.29 0.75 7.40
C ALA A 84 5.00 0.13 8.61
N GLN A 85 4.26 -0.38 9.59
CA GLN A 85 4.82 -1.00 10.81
C GLN A 85 5.60 -2.29 10.55
N GLU A 86 5.24 -3.04 9.51
CA GLU A 86 5.93 -4.27 9.09
C GLU A 86 7.22 -3.98 8.28
N SER A 87 7.39 -2.75 7.79
CA SER A 87 8.53 -2.36 6.96
C SER A 87 9.83 -2.30 7.77
N GLU A 88 10.92 -2.84 7.21
CA GLU A 88 12.28 -2.69 7.77
C GLU A 88 12.74 -1.22 7.80
N TYR A 89 12.11 -0.34 7.02
CA TYR A 89 12.40 1.10 6.96
C TYR A 89 11.53 1.92 7.92
N PHE A 90 10.63 1.31 8.70
CA PHE A 90 9.73 2.03 9.61
C PHE A 90 10.47 2.77 10.70
N HIS A 91 11.50 2.14 11.26
CA HIS A 91 12.45 2.72 12.18
C HIS A 91 13.83 2.66 11.55
N THR A 92 14.55 3.78 11.54
CA THR A 92 15.92 3.84 11.05
C THR A 92 16.84 4.35 12.15
N PRO A 93 18.10 3.89 12.23
CA PRO A 93 19.09 4.44 13.14
C PRO A 93 19.32 5.95 12.98
N LEU A 94 18.87 6.54 11.88
CA LEU A 94 18.94 7.97 11.58
C LEU A 94 17.74 8.77 12.13
N ASP A 95 16.75 8.11 12.74
CA ASP A 95 15.59 8.80 13.32
C ASP A 95 16.04 9.74 14.44
N ALA A 96 15.47 10.95 14.47
CA ALA A 96 15.86 11.97 15.45
C ALA A 96 15.56 11.55 16.90
N ASP A 97 14.64 10.60 17.09
CA ASP A 97 14.24 9.99 18.36
C ASP A 97 14.77 8.57 18.54
N ALA A 98 15.55 8.04 17.59
CA ALA A 98 16.34 6.84 17.83
C ALA A 98 17.41 7.17 18.88
N GLY A 99 17.12 6.81 20.13
CA GLY A 99 18.05 6.99 21.24
C GLY A 99 19.39 6.34 20.91
N SER A 100 20.45 7.15 20.88
CA SER A 100 21.83 6.65 20.84
C SER A 100 22.17 6.16 22.24
N ALA A 101 21.96 4.87 22.48
CA ALA A 101 22.41 4.17 23.69
C ALA A 101 23.88 3.75 23.55
#